data_AF-A0A935WF79-F1
#
_entry.id   AF-A0A935WF79-F1
#
_cell.length_a   1.000
_cell.length_b   1.000
_cell.length_c   1.000
_cell.angle_alpha   90.00
_cell.angle_beta   90.00
_cell.angle_gamma   90.00
#
_symmetry.space_group_name_H-M   'P 1'
#
loop_
_entity.id
_entity.type
_entity.pdbx_description
1 polymer ?
#
loop_
_entity_poly.entity_id
_entity_poly.type
_entity_poly.pdbx_seq_one_letter_code
_entity_poly.pdbx_strand_id
1 'polypeptide(L)'
;MSGDSVVQLIESGRRPEARALLSQLVAEELAASLPPVPIHEAIHGRGALVTALQRLATEEILAGESTEALATVETGLRVLALRVAGFVGNARDNPTAAYELAPGSAWMASAVWAAEQLARRDGVASFTWGERATGDRVGEVAAHGALSWVDEAAGDGTVRRRYLGNFFGLFRVALGVGPARAAWEGLQAMRAVVLVRLGRVEEATRALAAAEEVEGGVEVWRVP
;
A
#
# COMPACT_ATOMS: atom_id res chain seq x y z
N MET A 1 -10.87 18.12 7.47
CA MET A 1 -11.57 17.31 8.49
C MET A 1 -10.70 16.10 8.79
N SER A 2 -10.45 15.75 10.04
CA SER A 2 -9.47 14.71 10.41
C SER A 2 -10.12 13.34 10.60
N GLY A 3 -9.31 12.27 10.57
CA GLY A 3 -9.76 10.92 10.91
C GLY A 3 -10.36 10.81 12.32
N ASP A 4 -10.03 11.75 13.23
CA ASP A 4 -10.63 11.80 14.58
C ASP A 4 -12.13 12.11 14.54
N SER A 5 -12.57 12.94 13.58
CA SER A 5 -14.00 13.21 13.37
C SER A 5 -14.76 11.95 12.94
N VAL A 6 -14.10 11.05 12.21
CA VAL A 6 -14.69 9.74 11.87
C VAL A 6 -14.79 8.85 13.09
N VAL A 7 -13.74 8.78 13.91
CA VAL A 7 -13.74 7.96 15.13
C VAL A 7 -14.88 8.39 16.06
N GLN A 8 -15.09 9.69 16.25
CA GLN A 8 -16.22 10.22 17.03
C GLN A 8 -17.59 9.82 16.46
N LEU A 9 -17.75 9.84 15.13
CA LEU A 9 -18.99 9.39 14.49
C LEU A 9 -19.22 7.89 14.72
N ILE A 10 -18.18 7.07 14.66
CA ILE A 10 -18.25 5.63 14.96
C ILE A 10 -18.67 5.42 16.42
N GLU A 11 -18.01 6.08 17.37
CA GLU A 11 -18.29 5.98 18.81
C GLU A 11 -19.71 6.44 19.18
N SER A 12 -20.26 7.40 18.43
CA SER A 12 -21.65 7.85 18.60
C SER A 12 -22.71 6.97 17.91
N GLY A 13 -22.31 5.84 17.32
CA GLY A 13 -23.22 4.92 16.62
C GLY A 13 -23.67 5.40 15.24
N ARG A 14 -23.12 6.51 14.73
CA ARG A 14 -23.50 7.14 13.45
C ARG A 14 -22.71 6.53 12.26
N ARG A 15 -22.75 5.20 12.16
CA ARG A 15 -21.96 4.42 11.17
C ARG A 15 -22.16 4.83 9.70
N PRO A 16 -23.40 5.09 9.21
CA PRO A 16 -23.59 5.50 7.81
C PRO A 16 -22.88 6.81 7.45
N GLU A 17 -22.84 7.74 8.39
CA GLU A 17 -22.22 9.05 8.21
C GLU A 17 -20.69 8.97 8.35
N ALA A 18 -20.21 8.15 9.29
CA ALA A 18 -18.79 7.82 9.38
C ALA A 18 -18.28 7.20 8.06
N ARG A 19 -19.05 6.29 7.46
CA ARG A 19 -18.74 5.66 6.17
C ARG A 19 -18.75 6.67 5.00
N ALA A 20 -19.73 7.58 4.97
CA ALA A 20 -19.77 8.64 3.97
C ALA A 20 -18.54 9.56 4.08
N LEU A 21 -18.21 10.00 5.29
CA LEU A 21 -17.04 10.83 5.56
C LEU A 21 -15.74 10.10 5.22
N LEU A 22 -15.60 8.82 5.59
CA LEU A 22 -14.45 7.99 5.21
C LEU A 22 -14.30 7.88 3.70
N SER A 23 -15.40 7.66 2.98
CA SER A 23 -15.36 7.56 1.51
C SER A 23 -14.84 8.85 0.89
N GLN A 24 -15.27 10.01 1.42
CA GLN A 24 -14.76 11.31 1.00
C GLN A 24 -13.27 11.46 1.33
N LEU A 25 -12.85 11.18 2.57
CA LEU A 25 -11.45 11.30 2.98
C LEU A 25 -10.52 10.36 2.22
N VAL A 26 -10.99 9.15 1.87
CA VAL A 26 -10.26 8.22 1.01
C VAL A 26 -10.12 8.79 -0.40
N ALA A 27 -11.20 9.33 -0.97
CA ALA A 27 -11.14 9.97 -2.29
C ALA A 27 -10.18 11.18 -2.31
N GLU A 28 -10.18 11.99 -1.24
CA GLU A 28 -9.24 13.09 -1.06
C GLU A 28 -7.80 12.59 -0.95
N GLU A 29 -7.54 11.53 -0.18
CA GLU A 29 -6.20 10.94 -0.05
C GLU A 29 -5.71 10.33 -1.36
N LEU A 30 -6.61 9.73 -2.15
CA LEU A 30 -6.31 9.23 -3.50
C LEU A 30 -5.98 10.36 -4.49
N ALA A 31 -6.61 11.53 -4.31
CA ALA A 31 -6.44 12.69 -5.19
C ALA A 31 -5.31 13.64 -4.74
N ALA A 32 -4.90 13.58 -3.48
CA ALA A 32 -3.92 14.50 -2.92
C ALA A 32 -2.53 14.31 -3.54
N SER A 33 -1.86 15.42 -3.83
CA SER A 33 -0.41 15.41 -4.00
C SER A 33 0.19 15.07 -2.63
N LEU A 34 1.00 14.01 -2.57
CA LEU A 34 1.69 13.64 -1.34
C LEU A 34 2.95 14.53 -1.27
N PRO A 35 3.01 15.52 -0.37
CA PRO A 35 4.24 16.29 -0.19
C PRO A 35 5.36 15.35 0.29
N PRO A 36 6.64 15.68 0.03
CA PRO A 36 7.76 14.95 0.61
C PRO A 36 7.74 15.15 2.13
N VAL A 37 7.18 14.20 2.87
CA VAL A 37 7.15 14.21 4.34
C VAL A 37 8.12 13.13 4.83
N PRO A 38 8.98 13.41 5.83
CA PRO A 38 9.84 12.42 6.46
C PRO A 38 9.06 11.18 6.95
N ILE A 39 9.68 9.99 6.93
CA ILE A 39 9.08 8.69 7.33
C ILE A 39 8.27 8.78 8.62
N HIS A 40 8.84 9.41 9.64
CA HIS A 40 8.24 9.47 10.97
C HIS A 40 7.00 10.36 11.01
N GLU A 41 6.99 11.49 10.30
CA GLU A 41 5.86 12.42 10.24
C GLU A 41 4.74 11.93 9.31
N ALA A 42 5.05 11.25 8.21
CA ALA A 42 4.05 10.69 7.28
C ALA A 42 3.25 9.54 7.93
N ILE A 43 3.93 8.72 8.73
CA ILE A 43 3.32 7.60 9.44
C ILE A 43 2.54 8.09 10.68
N HIS A 44 3.01 9.11 11.39
CA HIS A 44 2.34 9.63 12.59
C HIS A 44 1.22 10.64 12.28
N GLY A 45 1.41 11.54 11.32
CA GLY A 45 0.50 12.66 11.05
C GLY A 45 -0.77 12.31 10.28
N ARG A 46 -0.83 11.11 9.67
CA ARG A 46 -2.00 10.68 8.88
C ARG A 46 -2.58 9.32 9.29
N GLY A 47 -1.99 8.60 10.26
CA GLY A 47 -2.45 7.30 10.76
C GLY A 47 -3.95 7.23 11.10
N ALA A 48 -4.55 8.35 11.49
CA ALA A 48 -5.96 8.47 11.83
C ALA A 48 -6.93 7.90 10.79
N LEU A 49 -6.66 8.00 9.48
CA LEU A 49 -7.54 7.42 8.46
C LEU A 49 -7.50 5.89 8.43
N VAL A 50 -6.30 5.30 8.54
CA VAL A 50 -6.15 3.83 8.60
C VAL A 50 -6.71 3.30 9.91
N THR A 51 -6.47 4.00 11.02
CA THR A 51 -7.07 3.69 12.33
C THR A 51 -8.60 3.77 12.28
N ALA A 52 -9.17 4.80 11.64
CA ALA A 52 -10.61 4.93 11.49
C ALA A 52 -11.21 3.80 10.63
N LEU A 53 -10.51 3.37 9.58
CA LEU A 53 -10.91 2.21 8.75
C LEU A 53 -10.84 0.90 9.56
N GLN A 54 -9.78 0.68 10.34
CA GLN A 54 -9.67 -0.47 11.25
C GLN A 54 -10.80 -0.48 12.28
N ARG A 55 -11.14 0.70 12.83
CA ARG A 55 -12.23 0.84 13.81
C ARG A 55 -13.58 0.53 13.16
N LEU A 56 -13.87 1.09 11.99
CA LEU A 56 -15.12 0.82 11.27
C LEU A 56 -15.23 -0.67 10.93
N ALA A 57 -14.16 -1.28 10.41
CA ALA A 57 -14.12 -2.71 10.10
C ALA A 57 -14.40 -3.56 11.35
N THR A 58 -13.86 -3.16 12.51
CA THR A 58 -14.12 -3.86 13.78
C THR A 58 -15.61 -3.81 14.13
N GLU A 59 -16.25 -2.65 14.05
CA GLU A 59 -17.69 -2.52 14.31
C GLU A 59 -18.54 -3.34 13.33
N GLU A 60 -18.19 -3.33 12.04
CA GLU A 60 -18.87 -4.12 11.00
C GLU A 60 -18.71 -5.63 11.25
N ILE A 61 -17.51 -6.08 11.65
CA ILE A 61 -17.26 -7.46 12.09
C ILE A 61 -18.14 -7.80 13.29
N LEU A 62 -18.19 -6.95 14.32
CA LEU A 62 -18.98 -7.20 15.52
C LEU A 62 -20.49 -7.22 15.21
N ALA A 63 -20.95 -6.43 14.24
CA ALA A 63 -22.33 -6.42 13.75
C ALA A 63 -22.68 -7.62 12.83
N GLY A 64 -21.70 -8.43 12.42
CA GLY A 64 -21.89 -9.55 11.50
C GLY A 64 -21.92 -9.16 10.02
N GLU A 65 -21.64 -7.90 9.69
CA GLU A 65 -21.63 -7.30 8.36
C GLU A 65 -20.31 -7.65 7.63
N SER A 66 -20.11 -8.95 7.37
CA SER A 66 -18.80 -9.46 6.93
C SER A 66 -18.39 -9.00 5.53
N THR A 67 -19.34 -8.76 4.63
CA THR A 67 -19.04 -8.25 3.27
C THR A 67 -18.58 -6.79 3.33
N GLU A 68 -19.28 -5.99 4.13
CA GLU A 68 -18.97 -4.59 4.39
C GLU A 68 -17.62 -4.44 5.07
N ALA A 69 -17.37 -5.24 6.11
CA ALA A 69 -16.09 -5.30 6.80
C ALA A 69 -14.94 -5.64 5.85
N LEU A 70 -15.12 -6.61 4.95
CA LEU A 70 -14.08 -6.97 3.98
C LEU A 70 -13.72 -5.78 3.09
N ALA A 71 -14.72 -5.08 2.57
CA ALA A 71 -14.50 -3.90 1.72
C ALA A 71 -13.79 -2.77 2.49
N THR A 72 -14.14 -2.56 3.76
CA THR A 72 -13.49 -1.57 4.63
C THR A 72 -12.02 -1.93 4.89
N VAL A 73 -11.73 -3.20 5.18
CA VAL A 73 -10.36 -3.70 5.37
C VAL A 73 -9.53 -3.58 4.10
N GLU A 74 -10.07 -3.96 2.94
CA GLU A 74 -9.38 -3.81 1.65
C GLU A 74 -9.09 -2.34 1.32
N THR A 75 -10.00 -1.44 1.68
CA THR A 75 -9.79 0.01 1.56
C THR A 75 -8.67 0.48 2.49
N GLY A 76 -8.62 -0.02 3.73
CA GLY A 76 -7.52 0.24 4.67
C GLY A 76 -6.16 -0.18 4.12
N LEU A 77 -6.07 -1.38 3.54
CA LEU A 77 -4.84 -1.90 2.94
C LEU A 77 -4.37 -1.04 1.75
N ARG A 78 -5.31 -0.58 0.91
CA ARG A 78 -5.02 0.33 -0.21
C ARG A 78 -4.51 1.69 0.27
N VAL A 79 -5.19 2.32 1.23
CA VAL A 79 -4.76 3.61 1.79
C VAL A 79 -3.37 3.50 2.41
N LEU A 80 -3.12 2.44 3.18
CA LEU A 80 -1.80 2.17 3.76
C LEU A 80 -0.73 2.02 2.66
N ALA A 81 -1.01 1.24 1.62
CA ALA A 81 -0.09 1.02 0.51
C ALA A 81 0.28 2.32 -0.21
N LEU A 82 -0.69 3.18 -0.51
CA LEU A 82 -0.42 4.47 -1.15
C LEU A 82 0.44 5.40 -0.31
N ARG A 83 0.26 5.37 1.01
CA ARG A 83 1.07 6.18 1.92
C ARG A 83 2.51 5.72 1.95
N VAL A 84 2.71 4.40 2.05
CA VAL A 84 4.04 3.80 1.95
C VAL A 84 4.66 4.12 0.59
N ALA A 85 3.92 3.99 -0.51
CA ALA A 85 4.42 4.28 -1.84
C ALA A 85 4.73 5.77 -2.07
N GLY A 86 3.93 6.69 -1.54
CA GLY A 86 4.21 8.13 -1.61
C GLY A 86 5.46 8.54 -0.84
N PHE A 87 5.77 7.81 0.24
CA PHE A 87 7.06 7.94 0.90
C PHE A 87 8.21 7.45 0.00
N VAL A 88 8.06 6.27 -0.61
CA VAL A 88 9.11 5.65 -1.45
C VAL A 88 9.33 6.36 -2.79
N GLY A 89 8.28 6.90 -3.41
CA GLY A 89 8.35 7.58 -4.71
C GLY A 89 9.24 8.83 -4.73
N ASN A 90 9.66 9.31 -3.56
CA ASN A 90 10.59 10.44 -3.40
C ASN A 90 12.07 10.01 -3.31
N ALA A 91 12.37 8.73 -3.42
CA ALA A 91 13.71 8.15 -3.31
C ALA A 91 14.55 8.25 -4.61
N ARG A 92 14.55 9.43 -5.25
CA ARG A 92 15.23 9.69 -6.53
C ARG A 92 16.74 9.37 -6.49
N ASP A 93 17.32 9.32 -5.28
CA ASP A 93 18.75 9.15 -5.02
C ASP A 93 19.10 7.92 -4.17
N ASN A 94 18.18 6.96 -3.99
CA ASN A 94 18.46 5.83 -3.09
C ASN A 94 19.32 4.73 -3.73
N PRO A 95 20.26 4.14 -2.98
CA PRO A 95 21.06 3.02 -3.45
C PRO A 95 20.16 1.81 -3.76
N THR A 96 20.49 1.09 -4.83
CA THR A 96 19.85 -0.17 -5.18
C THR A 96 20.15 -1.20 -4.10
N ALA A 97 19.14 -1.57 -3.31
CA ALA A 97 19.23 -2.73 -2.45
C ALA A 97 18.79 -3.96 -3.26
N ALA A 98 19.65 -4.97 -3.29
CA ALA A 98 19.31 -6.27 -3.86
C ALA A 98 18.36 -6.96 -2.89
N TYR A 99 17.11 -7.15 -3.33
CA TYR A 99 16.14 -7.97 -2.62
C TYR A 99 15.62 -9.03 -3.58
N GLU A 100 15.46 -10.25 -3.07
CA GLU A 100 14.66 -11.26 -3.76
C GLU A 100 13.19 -10.83 -3.68
N LEU A 101 12.64 -10.45 -4.83
CA LEU A 101 11.20 -10.27 -4.98
C LEU A 101 10.56 -11.64 -4.72
N ALA A 102 9.54 -11.69 -3.86
CA ALA A 102 8.73 -12.88 -3.64
C ALA A 102 7.43 -12.74 -4.47
N PRO A 103 7.37 -13.32 -5.69
CA PRO A 103 6.17 -13.40 -6.50
C PRO A 103 4.92 -13.78 -5.70
N GLY A 104 3.83 -13.05 -5.93
CA GLY A 104 2.52 -13.39 -5.34
C GLY A 104 2.33 -13.05 -3.86
N SER A 105 3.31 -12.40 -3.21
CA SER A 105 3.15 -11.89 -1.85
C SER A 105 2.15 -10.74 -1.74
N ALA A 106 1.51 -10.63 -0.57
CA ALA A 106 0.45 -9.64 -0.37
C ALA A 106 0.99 -8.21 -0.36
N TRP A 107 2.13 -7.97 0.27
CA TRP A 107 2.76 -6.64 0.27
C TRP A 107 3.19 -6.23 -1.14
N MET A 108 3.61 -7.18 -1.98
CA MET A 108 3.97 -6.92 -3.36
C MET A 108 2.75 -6.51 -4.19
N ALA A 109 1.64 -7.23 -4.05
CA ALA A 109 0.37 -6.84 -4.69
C ALA A 109 -0.07 -5.42 -4.28
N SER A 110 0.09 -5.06 -3.00
CA SER A 110 -0.17 -3.72 -2.49
C SER A 110 0.79 -2.67 -3.08
N ALA A 111 2.08 -3.00 -3.17
CA ALA A 111 3.09 -2.12 -3.75
C ALA A 111 2.85 -1.82 -5.23
N VAL A 112 2.45 -2.84 -6.01
CA VAL A 112 2.08 -2.68 -7.43
C VAL A 112 0.90 -1.77 -7.58
N TRP A 113 -0.16 -2.06 -6.83
CA TRP A 113 -1.39 -1.30 -6.94
C TRP A 113 -1.12 0.17 -6.61
N ALA A 114 -0.34 0.44 -5.56
CA ALA A 114 0.06 1.78 -5.18
C ALA A 114 0.94 2.46 -6.25
N ALA A 115 1.91 1.75 -6.81
CA ALA A 115 2.74 2.25 -7.90
C ALA A 115 1.93 2.62 -9.15
N GLU A 116 0.95 1.78 -9.52
CA GLU A 116 0.04 2.06 -10.63
C GLU A 116 -0.83 3.30 -10.39
N GLN A 117 -1.37 3.47 -9.19
CA GLN A 117 -2.16 4.65 -8.85
C GLN A 117 -1.32 5.92 -8.91
N LEU A 118 -0.10 5.88 -8.37
CA LEU A 118 0.84 7.01 -8.45
C LEU A 118 1.21 7.32 -9.90
N ALA A 119 1.51 6.29 -10.71
CA ALA A 119 1.80 6.45 -12.13
C ALA A 119 0.64 7.12 -12.89
N ARG A 120 -0.60 6.67 -12.67
CA ARG A 120 -1.79 7.29 -13.27
C ARG A 120 -1.95 8.75 -12.87
N ARG A 121 -1.73 9.07 -11.59
CA ARG A 121 -1.79 10.44 -11.06
C ARG A 121 -0.75 11.34 -11.73
N ASP A 122 0.48 10.84 -11.88
CA ASP A 122 1.61 11.61 -12.37
C ASP A 122 1.65 11.69 -13.92
N GLY A 123 0.61 11.20 -14.60
CA GLY A 123 0.52 11.23 -16.07
C GLY A 123 1.51 10.30 -16.76
N VAL A 124 2.01 9.28 -16.06
CA VAL A 124 2.88 8.25 -16.62
C VAL A 124 2.12 7.48 -17.69
N ALA A 125 2.73 7.35 -18.87
CA ALA A 125 2.12 6.70 -20.03
C ALA A 125 2.02 5.19 -19.85
N SER A 126 3.03 4.55 -19.23
CA SER A 126 2.93 3.15 -18.82
C SER A 126 3.86 2.81 -17.65
N PHE A 127 3.46 1.84 -16.83
CA PHE A 127 4.25 1.28 -15.73
C PHE A 127 4.44 -0.22 -15.97
N THR A 128 5.68 -0.70 -15.93
CA THR A 128 6.01 -2.13 -16.05
C THR A 128 6.98 -2.53 -14.94
N TRP A 129 6.86 -3.79 -14.54
CA TRP A 129 7.66 -4.42 -13.49
C TRP A 129 7.89 -5.89 -13.87
N GLY A 130 8.90 -6.52 -13.28
CA GLY A 130 9.49 -7.77 -13.76
C GLY A 130 8.50 -8.84 -14.24
N GLU A 131 7.48 -9.17 -13.45
CA GLU A 131 6.51 -10.23 -13.78
C GLU A 131 5.52 -9.91 -14.90
N ARG A 132 5.27 -8.62 -15.20
CA ARG A 132 4.39 -8.23 -16.32
C ARG A 132 5.16 -7.85 -17.58
N ALA A 133 6.48 -7.97 -17.59
CA ALA A 133 7.24 -7.78 -18.80
C ALA A 133 6.91 -8.88 -19.80
N THR A 134 6.55 -8.50 -21.03
CA THR A 134 6.25 -9.41 -22.13
C THR A 134 7.12 -9.09 -23.35
N GLY A 135 7.42 -10.11 -24.15
CA GLY A 135 8.24 -9.97 -25.35
C GLY A 135 9.66 -9.48 -25.06
N ASP A 136 10.14 -8.53 -25.87
CA ASP A 136 11.50 -7.97 -25.79
C ASP A 136 11.83 -7.36 -24.41
N ARG A 137 10.80 -7.03 -23.63
CA ARG A 137 10.92 -6.44 -22.28
C ARG A 137 11.42 -7.44 -21.23
N VAL A 138 11.31 -8.75 -21.46
CA VAL A 138 11.82 -9.78 -20.54
C VAL A 138 13.36 -9.77 -20.51
N GLY A 139 14.00 -9.55 -21.66
CA GLY A 139 15.46 -9.43 -21.76
C GLY A 139 16.00 -8.20 -21.03
N GLU A 140 15.28 -7.08 -21.09
CA GLU A 140 15.62 -5.85 -20.36
C GLU A 140 15.48 -6.03 -18.84
N VAL A 141 14.40 -6.68 -18.37
CA VAL A 141 14.22 -7.04 -16.95
C VAL A 141 15.37 -7.90 -16.44
N ALA A 142 15.80 -8.89 -17.22
CA ALA A 142 16.89 -9.78 -16.86
C ALA A 142 18.26 -9.07 -16.82
N ALA A 143 18.53 -8.19 -17.80
CA ALA A 143 19.78 -7.41 -17.88
C ALA A 143 19.91 -6.38 -16.75
N HIS A 144 18.78 -5.93 -16.21
CA HIS A 144 18.73 -4.91 -15.17
C HIS A 144 18.32 -5.43 -13.79
N GLY A 145 18.17 -6.74 -13.59
CA GLY A 145 17.95 -7.32 -12.26
C GLY A 145 16.56 -7.05 -11.67
N ALA A 146 15.50 -7.30 -12.45
CA ALA A 146 14.11 -7.13 -12.03
C ALA A 146 13.65 -5.68 -11.75
N LEU A 147 14.35 -4.69 -12.32
CA LEU A 147 13.94 -3.29 -12.22
C LEU A 147 12.56 -3.06 -12.81
N SER A 148 11.79 -2.24 -12.12
CA SER A 148 10.55 -1.68 -12.63
C SER A 148 10.85 -0.38 -13.35
N TRP A 149 10.02 0.04 -14.28
CA TRP A 149 10.19 1.32 -14.96
C TRP A 149 8.85 1.99 -15.24
N VAL A 150 8.94 3.30 -15.43
CA VAL A 150 7.87 4.15 -15.90
C VAL A 150 8.26 4.76 -17.23
N ASP A 151 7.30 4.78 -18.16
CA ASP A 151 7.41 5.47 -19.44
C ASP A 151 6.68 6.80 -19.31
N GLU A 152 7.40 7.91 -19.41
CA GLU A 152 6.84 9.26 -19.35
C GLU A 152 6.73 9.85 -20.75
N ALA A 153 5.57 10.41 -21.08
CA ALA A 153 5.45 11.19 -22.32
C ALA A 153 6.28 12.46 -22.19
N ALA A 154 7.27 12.63 -23.07
CA ALA A 154 7.90 13.91 -23.27
C ALA A 154 7.00 14.76 -24.18
N GLY A 155 6.90 16.06 -23.90
CA GLY A 155 6.05 16.99 -24.64
C GLY A 155 6.40 17.16 -26.13
N ASP A 156 7.46 16.51 -26.61
CA ASP A 156 7.90 16.42 -28.00
C ASP A 156 7.40 15.15 -28.73
N GLY A 157 6.54 14.35 -28.08
CA GLY A 157 6.02 13.10 -28.62
C GLY A 157 6.94 11.90 -28.43
N THR A 158 8.10 12.08 -27.78
CA THR A 158 8.98 10.97 -27.38
C THR A 158 8.55 10.39 -26.03
N VAL A 159 9.02 9.18 -25.72
CA VAL A 159 8.79 8.55 -24.41
C VAL A 159 10.12 8.45 -23.68
N ARG A 160 10.20 9.00 -22.47
CA ARG A 160 11.35 8.84 -21.58
C ARG A 160 11.08 7.71 -20.60
N ARG A 161 11.85 6.64 -20.73
CA ARG A 161 11.85 5.52 -19.78
C ARG A 161 12.71 5.85 -18.56
N ARG A 162 12.16 5.67 -17.36
CA ARG A 162 12.88 5.78 -16.10
C ARG A 162 12.80 4.48 -15.33
N TYR A 163 13.95 3.91 -15.03
CA TYR A 163 14.06 2.72 -14.19
C TYR A 163 13.96 3.12 -12.72
N LEU A 164 13.03 2.49 -12.01
CA LEU A 164 12.80 2.62 -10.58
C LEU A 164 13.65 1.57 -9.87
N GLY A 165 14.92 1.93 -9.63
CA GLY A 165 15.79 1.23 -8.69
C GLY A 165 15.10 1.09 -7.34
N ASN A 166 14.87 -0.13 -6.87
CA ASN A 166 14.57 -0.41 -5.46
C ASN A 166 13.20 0.08 -4.92
N PHE A 167 12.23 0.44 -5.77
CA PHE A 167 10.88 0.83 -5.28
C PHE A 167 10.27 -0.23 -4.37
N PHE A 168 10.25 -1.49 -4.81
CA PHE A 168 9.65 -2.59 -4.06
C PHE A 168 10.41 -2.92 -2.77
N GLY A 169 11.74 -2.83 -2.79
CA GLY A 169 12.55 -3.01 -1.59
C GLY A 169 12.30 -1.93 -0.55
N LEU A 170 12.30 -0.66 -0.96
CA LEU A 170 11.99 0.46 -0.08
C LEU A 170 10.55 0.45 0.42
N PHE A 171 9.60 0.00 -0.41
CA PHE A 171 8.22 -0.20 0.01
C PHE A 171 8.14 -1.22 1.13
N ARG A 172 8.80 -2.36 0.98
CA ARG A 172 8.84 -3.40 2.01
C ARG A 172 9.49 -2.89 3.29
N VAL A 173 10.63 -2.21 3.20
CA VAL A 173 11.31 -1.63 4.37
C VAL A 173 10.41 -0.63 5.07
N ALA A 174 9.81 0.30 4.33
CA ALA A 174 8.93 1.32 4.90
C ALA A 174 7.66 0.72 5.51
N LEU A 175 7.09 -0.33 4.91
CA LEU A 175 6.00 -1.11 5.47
C LEU A 175 6.40 -1.81 6.77
N GLY A 176 7.67 -2.21 6.90
CA GLY A 176 8.22 -2.86 8.10
C GLY A 176 8.54 -1.92 9.27
N VAL A 177 8.40 -0.61 9.10
CA VAL A 177 8.67 0.36 10.18
C VAL A 177 7.46 0.51 11.11
N GLY A 178 7.67 0.19 12.39
CA GLY A 178 6.81 0.46 13.55
C GLY A 178 5.31 0.62 13.28
N PRO A 179 4.77 1.84 13.11
CA PRO A 179 3.32 2.02 12.98
C PRO A 179 2.76 1.56 11.62
N ALA A 180 3.53 1.58 10.53
CA ALA A 180 3.09 1.02 9.25
C ALA A 180 2.99 -0.51 9.33
N ARG A 181 3.94 -1.14 10.04
CA ARG A 181 3.94 -2.58 10.30
C ARG A 181 2.72 -2.99 11.13
N ALA A 182 2.48 -2.31 12.25
CA ALA A 182 1.32 -2.59 13.11
C ALA A 182 -0.02 -2.40 12.36
N ALA A 183 -0.11 -1.37 11.51
CA ALA A 183 -1.29 -1.16 10.68
C ALA A 183 -1.49 -2.28 9.65
N TRP A 184 -0.41 -2.72 9.00
CA TRP A 184 -0.42 -3.82 8.04
C TRP A 184 -0.86 -5.13 8.70
N GLU A 185 -0.20 -5.52 9.79
CA GLU A 185 -0.51 -6.72 10.56
C GLU A 185 -1.97 -6.73 11.03
N GLY A 186 -2.43 -5.60 11.60
CA GLY A 186 -3.81 -5.47 12.07
C GLY A 186 -4.84 -5.61 10.95
N LEU A 187 -4.61 -4.96 9.80
CA LEU A 187 -5.51 -5.07 8.65
C LEU A 187 -5.52 -6.47 8.05
N GLN A 188 -4.36 -7.13 7.94
CA GLN A 188 -4.29 -8.51 7.42
C GLN A 188 -4.95 -9.52 8.36
N ALA A 189 -4.77 -9.36 9.67
CA ALA A 189 -5.47 -10.18 10.67
C ALA A 189 -6.99 -9.99 10.60
N MET A 190 -7.48 -8.75 10.51
CA MET A 190 -8.91 -8.46 10.29
C MET A 190 -9.42 -9.09 9.00
N ARG A 191 -8.65 -8.98 7.90
CA ARG A 191 -8.96 -9.61 6.62
C ARG A 191 -9.12 -11.12 6.77
N ALA A 192 -8.20 -11.77 7.47
CA ALA A 192 -8.28 -13.21 7.74
C ALA A 192 -9.55 -13.57 8.52
N VAL A 193 -9.87 -12.85 9.60
CA VAL A 193 -11.09 -13.06 10.41
C VAL A 193 -12.35 -12.96 9.55
N VAL A 194 -12.44 -11.91 8.73
CA VAL A 194 -13.60 -11.70 7.85
C VAL A 194 -13.71 -12.80 6.78
N LEU A 195 -12.59 -13.20 6.18
CA LEU A 195 -12.56 -14.26 5.17
C LEU A 195 -12.98 -15.62 5.74
N VAL A 196 -12.58 -15.95 6.98
CA VAL A 196 -13.08 -17.16 7.67
C VAL A 196 -14.59 -17.11 7.81
N ARG A 197 -15.16 -15.99 8.26
CA ARG A 197 -16.61 -15.82 8.42
C ARG A 197 -17.39 -15.94 7.11
N LEU A 198 -16.75 -15.57 5.99
CA LEU A 198 -17.30 -15.73 4.64
C LEU A 198 -17.06 -17.13 4.04
N GLY A 199 -16.45 -18.07 4.78
CA GLY A 199 -16.13 -19.41 4.29
C GLY A 199 -14.94 -19.49 3.34
N ARG A 200 -14.14 -18.42 3.22
CA ARG A 200 -12.99 -18.29 2.31
C ARG A 200 -11.67 -18.66 3.02
N VAL A 201 -11.59 -19.88 3.52
CA VAL A 201 -10.52 -20.33 4.44
C VAL A 201 -9.12 -20.24 3.82
N GLU A 202 -8.93 -20.65 2.57
CA GLU A 202 -7.62 -20.56 1.90
C GLU A 202 -7.13 -19.12 1.75
N GLU A 203 -8.05 -18.19 1.51
CA GLU A 203 -7.72 -16.76 1.44
C GLU A 203 -7.41 -16.18 2.82
N ALA A 204 -8.10 -16.65 3.85
CA ALA A 204 -7.82 -16.28 5.22
C ALA A 204 -6.42 -16.73 5.67
N THR A 205 -6.02 -17.96 5.34
CA THR A 205 -4.67 -18.47 5.62
C THR A 205 -3.60 -17.61 4.94
N ARG A 206 -3.83 -17.24 3.68
CA ARG A 206 -2.92 -16.33 2.96
C ARG A 206 -2.87 -14.94 3.58
N ALA A 207 -4.01 -14.41 4.05
CA ALA A 207 -4.04 -13.13 4.75
C ALA A 207 -3.29 -13.18 6.09
N LEU A 208 -3.39 -14.29 6.83
CA LEU A 208 -2.66 -14.45 8.09
C LEU A 208 -1.14 -14.55 7.84
N ALA A 209 -0.71 -15.35 6.86
CA ALA A 209 0.70 -15.43 6.47
C ALA A 209 1.25 -14.07 6.02
N ALA A 210 0.44 -13.26 5.33
CA ALA A 210 0.81 -11.91 4.92
C ALA A 210 1.04 -10.96 6.11
N ALA A 211 0.38 -11.16 7.26
CA ALA A 211 0.63 -10.36 8.45
C ALA A 211 2.07 -10.55 8.95
N GLU A 212 2.59 -11.79 8.88
CA GLU A 212 3.91 -12.18 9.38
C GLU A 212 5.04 -11.89 8.37
N GLU A 213 4.71 -11.68 7.10
CA GLU A 213 5.67 -11.61 5.99
C GLU A 213 6.66 -10.42 6.05
N VAL A 214 6.29 -9.34 6.71
CA VAL A 214 7.07 -8.08 6.73
C VAL A 214 8.21 -8.12 7.77
N GLU A 215 8.31 -9.19 8.55
CA GLU A 215 9.22 -9.32 9.68
C GLU A 215 10.72 -9.45 9.30
N GLY A 216 11.04 -9.86 8.07
CA GLY A 216 12.41 -10.23 7.65
C GLY A 216 13.26 -9.16 6.96
N GLY A 217 12.84 -7.88 6.90
CA GLY A 217 13.47 -6.88 6.02
C GLY A 217 14.49 -5.92 6.66
N VAL A 218 14.63 -5.91 7.99
CA VAL A 218 15.49 -4.94 8.69
C VAL A 218 16.76 -5.65 9.18
N GLU A 219 17.56 -6.18 8.26
CA GLU A 219 19.00 -6.18 8.52
C GLU A 219 19.44 -4.72 8.42
N VAL A 220 19.61 -4.08 9.58
CA VAL A 220 20.23 -2.76 9.69
C VAL A 220 21.63 -2.88 9.13
N TRP A 221 21.81 -2.53 7.85
CA TRP A 221 23.13 -2.40 7.26
C TRP A 221 23.84 -1.24 7.95
N ARG A 222 24.74 -1.58 8.88
CA ARG A 222 25.81 -0.66 9.30
C ARG A 222 26.64 -0.39 8.05
N VAL A 223 26.55 0.82 7.52
CA VAL A 223 27.52 1.34 6.57
C VAL A 223 28.87 1.42 7.33
N PRO A 224 29.95 0.79 6.83
CA PRO A 224 31.29 0.96 7.42
C PRO A 224 31.80 2.40 7.29
#